data_AF-A0A969EKT4-F1
#
_entry.id   AF-A0A969EKT4-F1
#
_cell.length_a   1.000
_cell.length_b   1.000
_cell.length_c   1.000
_cell.angle_alpha   90.00
_cell.angle_beta   90.00
_cell.angle_gamma   90.00
#
_symmetry.space_group_name_H-M   'P 1'
#
loop_
_entity.id
_entity.type
_entity.pdbx_description
1 polymer ?
#
loop_
_entity_poly.entity_id
_entity_poly.type
_entity_poly.pdbx_seq_one_letter_code
_entity_poly.pdbx_strand_id
1 'polypeptide(L)'
;MKMRIFELKLRRMMMVVMAFSLLTVVSCDDDDPEKEDVPELITKATLVFTPNGGGTAITASATDPDGDGVQDIAVDGPINLTAGTTYTLTLSLINELADPTDEEYDISEEVEEEGDEHMFFFGWTNDVFSDPT
;
A
#
# COMPACT_ATOMS: atom_id res chain seq x y z
N MET A 1 -64.83 -8.93 36.60
CA MET A 1 -63.96 -9.99 36.04
C MET A 1 -63.30 -9.60 34.71
N LYS A 2 -64.04 -9.00 33.74
CA LYS A 2 -63.49 -8.54 32.44
C LYS A 2 -62.31 -7.54 32.53
N MET A 3 -62.35 -6.61 33.48
CA MET A 3 -61.31 -5.58 33.66
C MET A 3 -59.96 -6.16 34.11
N ARG A 4 -59.94 -7.12 35.04
CA ARG A 4 -58.70 -7.80 35.47
C ARG A 4 -58.10 -8.70 34.38
N ILE A 5 -58.94 -9.25 33.49
CA ILE A 5 -58.49 -10.05 32.35
C ILE A 5 -57.86 -9.16 31.26
N PHE A 6 -58.38 -7.94 31.07
CA PHE A 6 -57.82 -6.95 30.14
C PHE A 6 -56.43 -6.47 30.60
N GLU A 7 -56.29 -6.10 31.86
CA GLU A 7 -55.00 -5.72 32.48
C GLU A 7 -53.95 -6.84 32.36
N LEU A 8 -54.36 -8.09 32.60
CA LEU A 8 -53.45 -9.25 32.51
C LEU A 8 -53.03 -9.54 31.06
N LYS A 9 -53.93 -9.33 30.09
CA LYS A 9 -53.62 -9.45 28.65
C LYS A 9 -52.72 -8.30 28.19
N LEU A 10 -52.98 -7.08 28.64
CA LEU A 10 -52.18 -5.90 28.31
C LEU A 10 -50.76 -6.01 28.87
N ARG A 11 -50.61 -6.47 30.12
CA ARG A 11 -49.30 -6.71 30.76
C ARG A 11 -48.51 -7.84 30.11
N ARG A 12 -49.19 -8.90 29.65
CA ARG A 12 -48.56 -9.98 28.86
C ARG A 12 -48.15 -9.49 27.47
N MET A 13 -48.99 -8.71 26.81
CA MET A 13 -48.66 -8.07 25.52
C MET A 13 -47.43 -7.17 25.67
N MET A 14 -47.39 -6.36 26.73
CA MET A 14 -46.29 -5.43 26.99
C MET A 14 -44.97 -6.15 27.30
N MET A 15 -45.02 -7.29 28.02
CA MET A 15 -43.83 -8.13 28.23
C MET A 15 -43.33 -8.79 26.94
N VAL A 16 -44.24 -9.20 26.04
CA VAL A 16 -43.87 -9.76 24.72
C VAL A 16 -43.23 -8.68 23.83
N VAL A 17 -43.79 -7.47 23.82
CA VAL A 17 -43.22 -6.33 23.07
C VAL A 17 -41.84 -5.96 23.62
N MET A 18 -41.67 -5.90 24.94
CA MET A 18 -40.39 -5.60 25.59
C MET A 18 -39.32 -6.68 25.33
N ALA A 19 -39.72 -7.95 25.30
CA ALA A 19 -38.83 -9.06 24.94
C ALA A 19 -38.43 -9.05 23.45
N PHE A 20 -39.32 -8.60 22.56
CA PHE A 20 -39.04 -8.48 21.13
C PHE A 20 -38.15 -7.27 20.80
N SER A 21 -38.27 -6.16 21.54
CA SER A 21 -37.40 -4.99 21.40
C SER A 21 -35.94 -5.23 21.83
N LEU A 22 -35.67 -6.25 22.64
CA LEU A 22 -34.30 -6.64 23.01
C LEU A 22 -33.58 -7.42 21.89
N LEU A 23 -34.31 -7.92 20.89
CA LEU A 23 -33.75 -8.66 19.75
C LEU A 23 -33.33 -7.75 18.59
N THR A 24 -33.66 -6.45 18.63
CA THR A 24 -33.42 -5.51 17.53
C THR A 24 -32.24 -4.56 17.77
N VAL A 25 -31.41 -4.80 18.80
CA VAL A 25 -30.28 -3.93 19.17
C VAL A 25 -28.90 -4.54 18.90
N VAL A 26 -28.80 -5.52 18.01
CA VAL A 26 -27.50 -6.02 17.50
C VAL A 26 -27.30 -5.47 16.10
N SER A 27 -26.69 -4.29 16.02
CA SER A 27 -26.03 -3.79 14.81
C SER A 27 -25.12 -2.64 15.23
N CYS A 28 -23.89 -3.01 15.56
CA CYS A 28 -22.71 -2.22 15.23
C CYS A 28 -21.79 -3.23 14.57
N ASP A 29 -21.65 -3.15 13.25
CA ASP A 29 -20.38 -3.56 12.66
C ASP A 29 -19.39 -2.49 13.11
N ASP A 30 -18.28 -2.93 13.69
CA ASP A 30 -17.11 -2.08 13.95
C ASP A 30 -16.29 -1.96 12.64
N ASP A 31 -16.95 -1.85 11.49
CA ASP A 31 -16.32 -1.45 10.23
C ASP A 31 -16.09 0.07 10.34
N ASP A 32 -15.07 0.44 11.10
CA ASP A 32 -14.40 1.72 10.89
C ASP A 32 -14.09 1.79 9.39
N PRO A 33 -14.35 2.93 8.72
CA PRO A 33 -14.03 3.04 7.31
C PRO A 33 -12.56 2.69 7.11
N GLU A 34 -12.28 1.84 6.12
CA GLU A 34 -10.90 1.59 5.69
C GLU A 34 -10.21 2.95 5.46
N LYS A 35 -8.93 3.02 5.85
CA LYS A 35 -8.14 4.24 5.67
C LYS A 35 -8.25 4.64 4.19
N GLU A 36 -8.50 5.92 3.91
CA GLU A 36 -8.48 6.38 2.53
C GLU A 36 -7.10 6.07 1.96
N ASP A 37 -7.11 5.36 0.84
CA ASP A 37 -5.93 5.01 0.08
C ASP A 37 -5.46 6.26 -0.67
N VAL A 38 -4.30 6.78 -0.25
CA VAL A 38 -3.74 8.04 -0.74
C VAL A 38 -2.51 7.70 -1.56
N PRO A 39 -2.47 8.05 -2.87
CA PRO A 39 -1.37 7.68 -3.74
C PRO A 39 0.00 8.03 -3.16
N GLU A 40 0.91 7.05 -3.18
CA GLU A 40 2.23 7.17 -2.58
C GLU A 40 3.12 8.07 -3.43
N LEU A 41 3.77 9.05 -2.79
CA LEU A 41 4.72 9.93 -3.47
C LEU A 41 6.13 9.34 -3.41
N ILE A 42 6.66 8.90 -4.54
CA ILE A 42 8.04 8.43 -4.64
C ILE A 42 8.89 9.51 -5.30
N THR A 43 9.88 10.03 -4.59
CA THR A 43 10.81 11.04 -5.13
C THR A 43 12.22 10.51 -5.31
N LYS A 44 12.51 9.30 -4.85
CA LYS A 44 13.80 8.65 -5.11
C LYS A 44 13.67 7.15 -5.25
N ALA A 45 14.20 6.63 -6.36
CA ALA A 45 14.40 5.20 -6.55
C ALA A 45 15.89 4.87 -6.51
N THR A 46 16.27 3.86 -5.71
CA THR A 46 17.64 3.34 -5.66
C THR A 46 17.66 1.87 -6.02
N LEU A 47 18.44 1.51 -7.03
CA LEU A 47 18.63 0.14 -7.50
C LEU A 47 20.04 -0.33 -7.11
N VAL A 48 20.12 -1.47 -6.45
CA VAL A 48 21.40 -2.12 -6.08
C VAL A 48 21.47 -3.51 -6.70
N PHE A 49 22.40 -3.70 -7.62
CA PHE A 49 22.66 -4.98 -8.28
C PHE A 49 23.85 -5.67 -7.62
N THR A 50 23.59 -6.71 -6.83
CA THR A 50 24.63 -7.49 -6.14
C THR A 50 24.96 -8.76 -6.92
N PRO A 51 26.21 -8.95 -7.41
CA PRO A 51 26.58 -10.14 -8.18
C PRO A 51 26.64 -11.40 -7.31
N ASN A 52 25.94 -12.45 -7.71
CA ASN A 52 25.84 -13.70 -6.91
C ASN A 52 27.18 -14.45 -6.81
N GLY A 53 28.07 -14.25 -7.77
CA GLY A 53 29.43 -14.81 -7.77
C GLY A 53 30.43 -14.04 -6.88
N GLY A 54 29.98 -13.01 -6.17
CA GLY A 54 30.83 -12.06 -5.45
C GLY A 54 31.31 -10.91 -6.36
N GLY A 55 31.83 -9.87 -5.73
CA GLY A 55 32.26 -8.63 -6.40
C GLY A 55 31.63 -7.38 -5.79
N THR A 56 31.86 -6.24 -6.42
CA THR A 56 31.27 -4.95 -5.99
C THR A 56 29.85 -4.83 -6.53
N ALA A 57 28.92 -4.43 -5.67
CA ALA A 57 27.56 -4.10 -6.10
C ALA A 57 27.55 -2.85 -6.99
N ILE A 58 26.62 -2.82 -7.94
CA ILE A 58 26.41 -1.68 -8.82
C ILE A 58 25.17 -0.95 -8.32
N THR A 59 25.31 0.33 -7.99
CA THR A 59 24.20 1.16 -7.53
C THR A 59 23.89 2.21 -8.60
N ALA A 60 22.62 2.42 -8.85
CA ALA A 60 22.11 3.54 -9.64
C ALA A 60 20.90 4.14 -8.90
N SER A 61 20.71 5.44 -9.00
CA SER A 61 19.55 6.10 -8.41
C SER A 61 18.96 7.14 -9.35
N ALA A 62 17.69 7.43 -9.16
CA ALA A 62 17.00 8.54 -9.80
C ALA A 62 16.26 9.32 -8.71
N THR A 63 16.42 10.64 -8.69
CA THR A 63 15.83 11.55 -7.71
C THR A 63 15.04 12.65 -8.40
N ASP A 64 13.78 12.77 -8.03
CA ASP A 64 12.91 13.91 -8.34
C ASP A 64 13.00 14.91 -7.17
N PRO A 65 13.52 16.13 -7.37
CA PRO A 65 13.72 17.08 -6.28
C PRO A 65 12.45 17.84 -5.87
N ASP A 66 11.34 17.76 -6.63
CA ASP A 66 10.13 18.51 -6.31
C ASP A 66 8.79 17.80 -6.61
N GLY A 67 8.79 16.55 -7.05
CA GLY A 67 7.59 15.75 -7.29
C GLY A 67 6.78 16.33 -8.45
N ASP A 68 5.57 16.83 -8.18
CA ASP A 68 4.72 17.47 -9.19
C ASP A 68 5.22 18.87 -9.63
N GLY A 69 6.45 19.24 -9.28
CA GLY A 69 7.05 20.52 -9.62
C GLY A 69 7.53 20.60 -11.07
N VAL A 70 8.49 21.49 -11.32
CA VAL A 70 8.97 21.78 -12.68
C VAL A 70 10.39 21.26 -12.92
N GLN A 71 11.02 20.67 -11.91
CA GLN A 71 12.36 20.15 -12.04
C GLN A 71 12.32 18.74 -12.62
N ASP A 72 13.25 18.46 -13.54
CA ASP A 72 13.36 17.13 -14.11
C ASP A 72 13.98 16.16 -13.10
N ILE A 73 13.61 14.88 -13.22
CA ILE A 73 14.26 13.79 -12.49
C ILE A 73 15.75 13.72 -12.82
N ALA A 74 16.59 13.70 -11.79
CA ALA A 74 18.03 13.58 -11.89
C ALA A 74 18.46 12.12 -11.73
N VAL A 75 19.03 11.53 -12.79
CA VAL A 75 19.59 10.18 -12.74
C VAL A 75 21.07 10.24 -12.37
N ASP A 76 21.45 9.50 -11.32
CA ASP A 76 22.83 9.34 -10.89
C ASP A 76 23.36 7.93 -11.23
N GLY A 77 24.29 7.90 -12.19
CA GLY A 77 25.02 6.71 -12.61
C GLY A 77 24.33 5.86 -13.69
N PRO A 78 25.10 5.28 -14.64
CA PRO A 78 24.57 4.29 -15.56
C PRO A 78 24.47 2.90 -14.90
N ILE A 79 23.48 2.11 -15.31
CA ILE A 79 23.41 0.68 -14.96
C ILE A 79 24.27 -0.11 -15.95
N ASN A 80 25.52 -0.38 -15.58
CA ASN A 80 26.48 -1.12 -16.40
C ASN A 80 26.71 -2.54 -15.84
N LEU A 81 25.85 -3.49 -16.22
CA LEU A 81 25.94 -4.88 -15.76
C LEU A 81 26.92 -5.70 -16.62
N THR A 82 27.61 -6.65 -15.99
CA THR A 82 28.51 -7.56 -16.71
C THR A 82 27.71 -8.67 -17.39
N ALA A 83 27.93 -8.87 -18.69
CA ALA A 83 27.28 -9.92 -19.46
C ALA A 83 27.53 -11.32 -18.84
N GLY A 84 26.49 -12.16 -18.81
CA GLY A 84 26.56 -13.52 -18.28
C GLY A 84 26.64 -13.61 -16.74
N THR A 85 26.45 -12.49 -16.02
CA THR A 85 26.45 -12.46 -14.55
C THR A 85 25.03 -12.39 -14.01
N THR A 86 24.71 -13.24 -13.03
CA THR A 86 23.45 -13.17 -12.28
C THR A 86 23.60 -12.19 -11.12
N TYR A 87 22.63 -11.29 -11.00
CA TYR A 87 22.56 -10.31 -9.92
C TYR A 87 21.28 -10.52 -9.11
N THR A 88 21.37 -10.29 -7.80
CA THR A 88 20.21 -9.97 -6.97
C THR A 88 19.99 -8.46 -7.05
N LEU A 89 18.80 -8.04 -7.48
CA LEU A 89 18.37 -6.64 -7.46
C LEU A 89 17.67 -6.34 -6.13
N THR A 90 18.09 -5.28 -5.46
CA THR A 90 17.33 -4.64 -4.38
C THR A 90 16.87 -3.27 -4.85
N LEU A 91 15.60 -2.96 -4.63
CA LEU A 91 14.98 -1.69 -4.92
C LEU A 91 14.61 -1.00 -3.60
N SER A 92 14.82 0.30 -3.52
CA SER A 92 14.34 1.15 -2.42
C SER A 92 13.66 2.38 -3.01
N LEU A 93 12.49 2.70 -2.47
CA LEU A 93 11.59 3.76 -2.92
C LEU A 93 11.37 4.71 -1.76
N ILE A 94 11.80 5.97 -1.90
CA ILE A 94 11.82 6.96 -0.81
C ILE A 94 11.08 8.22 -1.26
N ASN A 95 10.36 8.82 -0.32
CA ASN A 95 9.85 10.18 -0.41
C ASN A 95 10.80 11.14 0.32
N GLU A 96 11.83 11.66 -0.36
CA GLU A 96 12.77 12.64 0.22
C GLU A 96 12.11 14.00 0.55
N LEU A 97 10.82 14.20 0.24
CA LEU A 97 10.06 15.39 0.62
C LEU A 97 9.29 15.22 1.95
N ALA A 98 9.15 13.99 2.45
CA ALA A 98 8.61 13.70 3.77
C ALA A 98 9.69 13.85 4.87
N ASP A 99 9.26 13.99 6.13
CA ASP A 99 10.22 13.92 7.25
C ASP A 99 10.75 12.49 7.38
N PRO A 100 12.07 12.25 7.53
CA PRO A 100 12.63 10.90 7.66
C PRO A 100 12.13 10.07 8.85
N THR A 101 11.37 10.68 9.76
CA THR A 101 10.74 10.01 10.90
C THR A 101 9.26 9.68 10.68
N ASP A 102 8.67 10.19 9.60
CA ASP A 102 7.29 9.90 9.20
C ASP A 102 7.23 8.55 8.46
N GLU A 103 6.08 7.87 8.54
CA GLU A 103 5.85 6.57 7.90
C GLU A 103 5.88 6.73 6.37
N GLU A 104 5.43 7.88 5.87
CA GLU A 104 5.39 8.25 4.45
C GLU A 104 6.77 8.54 3.83
N TYR A 105 7.88 8.35 4.57
CA TYR A 105 9.23 8.55 4.05
C TYR A 105 9.75 7.32 3.28
N ASP A 106 9.55 6.11 3.80
CA ASP A 106 9.97 4.86 3.13
C ASP A 106 8.76 4.15 2.53
N ILE A 107 8.62 4.30 1.23
CA ILE A 107 7.49 3.79 0.45
C ILE A 107 7.71 2.33 0.02
N SER A 108 8.88 1.77 0.31
CA SER A 108 9.24 0.42 -0.16
C SER A 108 8.33 -0.66 0.43
N GLU A 109 7.92 -0.51 1.70
CA GLU A 109 7.07 -1.49 2.41
C GLU A 109 5.64 -1.45 1.91
N GLU A 110 5.04 -0.27 1.81
CA GLU A 110 3.69 -0.07 1.26
C GLU A 110 3.58 -0.66 -0.16
N VAL A 111 4.58 -0.39 -1.01
CA VAL A 111 4.60 -0.93 -2.38
C VAL A 111 4.71 -2.46 -2.43
N GLU A 112 5.34 -3.09 -1.44
CA GLU A 112 5.42 -4.56 -1.33
C GLU A 112 4.10 -5.14 -0.82
N GLU A 113 3.46 -4.50 0.16
CA GLU A 113 2.14 -4.89 0.69
C GLU A 113 1.05 -4.77 -0.38
N GLU A 114 1.14 -3.75 -1.24
CA GLU A 114 0.20 -3.44 -2.33
C GLU A 114 0.70 -3.95 -3.69
N GLY A 115 1.49 -5.02 -3.72
CA GLY A 115 2.12 -5.54 -4.93
C GLY A 115 1.16 -5.96 -6.06
N ASP A 116 -0.14 -6.12 -5.78
CA ASP A 116 -1.18 -6.37 -6.78
C ASP A 116 -1.63 -5.07 -7.52
N GLU A 117 -1.29 -3.90 -7.00
CA GLU A 117 -1.64 -2.57 -7.53
C GLU A 117 -0.47 -1.92 -8.29
N HIS A 118 0.75 -2.36 -8.00
CA HIS A 118 1.96 -1.78 -8.57
C HIS A 118 2.65 -2.70 -9.59
N MET A 119 3.32 -2.08 -10.57
CA MET A 119 4.03 -2.79 -11.61
C MET A 119 5.39 -2.15 -11.88
N PHE A 120 6.44 -2.97 -11.93
CA PHE A 120 7.77 -2.55 -12.38
C PHE A 120 8.02 -2.97 -13.82
N PHE A 121 8.44 -2.01 -14.64
CA PHE A 121 8.85 -2.23 -16.01
C PHE A 121 10.35 -2.02 -16.13
N PHE A 122 11.05 -2.98 -16.73
CA PHE A 122 12.48 -2.90 -16.94
C PHE A 122 12.76 -2.72 -18.43
N GLY A 123 13.56 -1.71 -18.76
CA GLY A 123 14.02 -1.41 -20.11
C GLY A 123 15.53 -1.50 -20.21
N TRP A 124 16.03 -1.93 -21.35
CA TRP A 124 17.46 -2.04 -21.63
C TRP A 124 17.84 -1.12 -22.78
N THR A 125 19.03 -0.52 -22.71
CA THR A 125 19.55 0.27 -23.83
C THR A 125 19.91 -0.66 -25.00
N ASN A 126 19.73 -0.17 -26.23
CA ASN A 126 20.00 -0.87 -27.50
C ASN A 126 19.01 -1.98 -27.90
N ASP A 127 17.74 -1.90 -27.51
CA ASP A 127 16.68 -2.82 -27.95
C ASP A 127 17.01 -4.31 -27.73
N VAL A 128 17.80 -4.61 -26.68
CA VAL A 128 18.20 -6.01 -26.34
C VAL A 128 16.98 -6.88 -25.99
N PHE A 129 15.82 -6.26 -25.76
CA PHE A 129 14.52 -6.90 -25.75
C PHE A 129 13.61 -6.26 -26.79
N SER A 130 13.39 -6.94 -27.91
CA SER A 130 12.42 -6.53 -28.93
C SER A 130 10.99 -7.05 -28.66
N ASP A 131 10.79 -7.91 -27.65
CA ASP A 131 9.48 -8.45 -27.30
C ASP A 131 9.47 -8.98 -25.85
N PRO A 132 8.56 -8.52 -24.96
CA PRO A 132 8.39 -9.05 -23.61
C PRO A 132 7.30 -10.14 -23.54
N THR A 133 7.23 -11.07 -24.49
CA THR A 133 6.38 -12.27 -24.34
C THR A 133 6.96 -13.26 -23.34
#